data_AF-A0A1V1T2U4-F1
#
_entry.id   AF-A0A1V1T2U4-F1
#
_cell.length_a   1.000
_cell.length_b   1.000
_cell.length_c   1.000
_cell.angle_alpha   90.00
_cell.angle_beta   90.00
_cell.angle_gamma   90.00
#
_symmetry.space_group_name_H-M   'P 1'
#
loop_
_entity.id
_entity.type
_entity.pdbx_description
1 polymer ?
#
loop_
_entity_poly.entity_id
_entity_poly.type
_entity_poly.pdbx_seq_one_letter_code
_entity_poly.pdbx_strand_id
1 'polypeptide(L)' 'MKFGRSSLPRNQVPEWASAYINYKGLKKLIKAAASTAKAGKDVDIAGVPPP' A
#
# COMPACT_ATOMS: atom_id res chain seq x y z
N MET A 1 -9.45 13.41 -1.33
CA MET A 1 -9.47 13.05 0.11
C MET A 1 -8.04 12.74 0.59
N LYS A 2 -7.64 13.18 1.81
CA LYS A 2 -6.27 13.01 2.35
C LYS A 2 -6.16 11.85 3.34
N PHE A 3 -6.56 10.65 2.90
CA PHE A 3 -6.72 9.49 3.79
C PHE A 3 -5.43 9.14 4.56
N GLY A 4 -4.36 8.83 3.83
CA GLY A 4 -3.10 8.39 4.44
C GLY A 4 -2.24 9.47 5.11
N ARG A 5 -2.52 10.77 4.90
CA ARG A 5 -1.71 11.86 5.48
C ARG A 5 -2.34 12.41 6.75
N SER A 6 -3.68 12.37 6.86
CA SER A 6 -4.39 13.12 7.90
C SER A 6 -5.50 12.33 8.59
N SER A 7 -6.26 11.47 7.90
CA SER A 7 -7.34 10.75 8.55
C SER A 7 -6.89 9.45 9.21
N LEU A 8 -5.87 8.79 8.67
CA LEU A 8 -5.37 7.53 9.23
C LEU A 8 -4.77 7.72 10.64
N PRO A 9 -3.80 8.64 10.87
CA PRO A 9 -3.19 8.79 12.20
C PRO A 9 -4.15 9.40 13.22
N ARG A 10 -5.12 10.20 12.76
CA ARG A 10 -6.08 10.90 13.62
C ARG A 10 -7.22 10.03 14.09
N ASN A 11 -7.57 8.99 13.33
CA ASN A 11 -8.63 8.04 13.66
C ASN A 11 -8.08 6.67 14.09
N GLN A 12 -6.75 6.53 14.20
CA GLN A 12 -6.11 5.32 14.70
C GLN A 12 -6.20 5.28 16.22
N VAL A 13 -6.71 4.17 16.75
CA VAL A 13 -6.55 3.85 18.17
C VAL A 13 -5.07 3.53 18.41
N PRO A 14 -4.35 4.28 19.27
CA PRO A 14 -2.91 4.12 19.45
C PRO A 14 -2.53 2.71 19.91
N GLU A 15 -3.39 2.09 20.72
CA GLU A 15 -3.22 0.74 21.27
C GLU A 15 -3.23 -0.34 20.17
N TRP A 16 -3.83 -0.07 19.00
CA TRP A 16 -3.91 -1.01 17.88
C TRP A 16 -3.13 -0.55 16.66
N ALA A 17 -2.29 0.48 16.77
CA ALA A 17 -1.60 1.10 15.65
C ALA A 17 -0.81 0.09 14.78
N SER A 18 -0.29 -0.99 15.37
CA SER A 18 0.40 -2.09 14.68
C SER A 18 -0.54 -3.05 13.94
N ALA A 19 -1.81 -3.14 14.32
CA ALA A 19 -2.84 -3.98 13.69
C ALA A 19 -3.60 -3.25 12.57
N TYR A 20 -3.45 -1.93 12.44
CA TYR A 20 -4.03 -1.19 11.31
C TYR A 20 -3.30 -1.51 10.00
N ILE A 21 -4.06 -1.41 8.90
CA ILE A 21 -3.52 -1.58 7.55
C ILE A 21 -2.35 -0.62 7.28
N ASN A 22 -1.23 -1.16 6.78
CA ASN A 22 -0.06 -0.36 6.41
C ASN A 22 -0.29 0.37 5.07
N TYR A 23 -1.10 1.43 5.13
CA TYR A 23 -1.47 2.22 3.97
C TYR A 23 -0.25 2.84 3.26
N LYS A 24 0.80 3.20 4.00
CA LYS A 24 2.03 3.77 3.44
C LYS A 24 2.79 2.72 2.62
N GLY A 25 2.92 1.49 3.14
CA GLY A 25 3.50 0.36 2.44
C GLY A 25 2.71 -0.02 1.19
N LEU A 26 1.39 -0.18 1.33
CA LEU A 26 0.50 -0.51 0.21
C LEU A 26 0.57 0.53 -0.91
N LYS A 27 0.56 1.82 -0.57
CA LYS A 27 0.68 2.90 -1.55
C LYS A 27 2.03 2.87 -2.28
N LYS A 28 3.12 2.44 -1.62
CA LYS A 28 4.43 2.30 -2.26
C LYS A 28 4.42 1.14 -3.26
N LEU A 29 3.83 0.00 -2.88
CA LEU A 29 3.67 -1.16 -3.77
C LEU A 29 2.84 -0.80 -5.00
N ILE A 30 1.68 -0.18 -4.83
CA ILE A 30 0.81 0.25 -5.95
C ILE A 30 1.53 1.24 -6.87
N LYS A 31 2.32 2.17 -6.32
CA LYS A 31 3.11 3.10 -7.14
C LYS A 31 4.21 2.41 -7.94
N ALA A 32 4.94 1.49 -7.30
CA ALA A 32 5.97 0.71 -7.97
C ALA A 32 5.35 -0.13 -9.09
N ALA A 33 4.27 -0.83 -8.79
CA ALA A 33 3.45 -1.58 -9.73
C ALA A 33 2.96 -0.71 -10.90
N ALA A 34 2.36 0.45 -10.63
CA ALA A 34 1.90 1.37 -11.68
C ALA A 34 3.05 1.89 -12.56
N SER A 35 4.24 2.11 -11.98
CA SER A 35 5.43 2.48 -12.73
C SER A 35 5.94 1.33 -13.61
N THR A 36 5.92 0.09 -13.11
CA THR A 36 6.32 -1.11 -13.85
C THR A 36 5.34 -1.43 -14.99
N ALA A 37 4.03 -1.27 -14.77
CA ALA A 37 2.99 -1.44 -15.80
C ALA A 37 3.16 -0.41 -16.92
N LYS A 38 3.45 0.85 -16.56
CA LYS A 38 3.77 1.90 -17.54
C LYS A 38 5.03 1.61 -18.35
N ALA A 39 5.96 0.84 -17.79
CA ALA A 39 7.16 0.38 -18.49
C ALA A 39 6.92 -0.88 -19.36
N GLY A 40 5.66 -1.34 -19.48
CA GLY A 40 5.28 -2.49 -20.30
C GLY A 40 5.72 -3.85 -19.73
N LYS A 41 6.05 -3.89 -18.44
CA LYS A 41 6.48 -5.12 -17.75
C LYS A 41 5.33 -5.69 -16.93
N ASP A 42 5.33 -7.01 -16.77
CA ASP A 42 4.34 -7.71 -15.97
C ASP A 42 4.42 -7.25 -14.50
N VAL A 43 3.26 -7.04 -13.88
CA VAL A 43 3.15 -6.42 -12.57
C VAL A 43 2.47 -7.41 -11.64
N ASP A 44 3.30 -8.11 -10.88
CA ASP A 44 2.82 -8.93 -9.79
C ASP A 44 2.57 -8.05 -8.55
N ILE A 45 1.29 -7.80 -8.29
CA ILE A 45 0.77 -7.08 -7.12
C ILE A 45 0.31 -8.03 -6.01
N ALA A 46 0.27 -9.34 -6.27
CA ALA A 46 -0.21 -10.36 -5.34
C ALA A 46 0.91 -11.22 -4.76
N GLY A 47 2.13 -11.18 -5.33
CA GLY A 47 3.29 -11.88 -4.80
C GLY A 47 3.07 -13.39 -4.72
N VAL A 48 2.30 -13.96 -5.66
CA VAL A 48 2.13 -15.42 -5.74
C VAL A 48 3.24 -15.94 -6.64
N PRO A 49 4.37 -16.44 -6.10
CA PRO A 49 5.34 -17.12 -6.95
C PRO A 49 4.67 -18.34 -7.58
N PRO A 50 4.94 -18.64 -8.86
CA PRO A 50 4.48 -19.87 -9.48
C PRO A 50 5.00 -21.09 -8.70
N PRO A 51 4.25 -22.21 -8.72
CA PRO A 51 4.51 -23.40 -7.88
C PRO A 51 5.87 -24.04 -8.12
#